data_AF-S5TW63-F1
#
_entry.id   AF-S5TW63-F1
#
_cell.length_a   1.000
_cell.length_b   1.000
_cell.length_c   1.000
_cell.angle_alpha   90.00
_cell.angle_beta   90.00
_cell.angle_gamma   90.00
#
_symmetry.space_group_name_H-M   'P 1'
#
loop_
_entity.id
_entity.type
_entity.pdbx_description
1 polymer ?
#
loop_
_entity_poly.entity_id
_entity_poly.type
_entity_poly.pdbx_seq_one_letter_code
_entity_poly.pdbx_strand_id
1 'polypeptide(L)'
;RDGNKVRVKITGQAPAFYLTDFKVKLGDEVTMILTNLDKVEDLSHGFGIEKYNVNFVVNPQETKSVTFKADKPGVFWCYCPNFCHALHL
;
A
#
# COMPACT_ATOMS: atom_id res chain seq x y z
N ARG A 1 -15.81 5.15 2.59
CA ARG A 1 -16.46 3.84 2.31
C ARG A 1 -17.66 4.10 1.41
N ASP A 2 -17.96 3.17 0.53
CA ASP A 2 -19.05 3.24 -0.45
C ASP A 2 -19.68 1.84 -0.56
N GLY A 3 -20.61 1.54 0.35
CA GLY A 3 -21.08 0.17 0.57
C GLY A 3 -19.93 -0.78 0.95
N ASN A 4 -19.77 -1.85 0.18
CA ASN A 4 -18.66 -2.82 0.31
C ASN A 4 -17.37 -2.37 -0.41
N LYS A 5 -17.36 -1.20 -1.06
CA LYS A 5 -16.16 -0.64 -1.69
C LYS A 5 -15.41 0.25 -0.71
N VAL A 6 -14.13 -0.05 -0.53
CA VAL A 6 -13.25 0.68 0.38
C VAL A 6 -12.07 1.23 -0.40
N ARG A 7 -11.93 2.55 -0.43
CA ARG A 7 -10.75 3.22 -0.98
C ARG A 7 -9.85 3.63 0.19
N VAL A 8 -8.63 3.13 0.19
CA VAL A 8 -7.62 3.43 1.20
C VAL A 8 -6.55 4.27 0.52
N LYS A 9 -6.47 5.55 0.90
CA LYS A 9 -5.48 6.48 0.37
C LYS A 9 -4.36 6.62 1.38
N ILE A 10 -3.14 6.34 0.95
CA ILE A 10 -1.94 6.42 1.78
C ILE A 10 -0.84 7.16 1.03
N THR A 11 0.06 7.73 1.80
CA THR A 11 1.29 8.34 1.31
C THR A 11 2.49 7.58 1.86
N GLY A 12 3.56 7.51 1.07
CA GLY A 12 4.86 6.97 1.47
C GLY A 12 5.93 8.04 1.35
N GLN A 13 6.80 8.12 2.35
CA GLN A 13 8.05 8.86 2.31
C GLN A 13 9.05 8.05 3.13
N ALA A 14 10.18 7.66 2.53
CA ALA A 14 11.14 6.78 3.18
C ALA A 14 11.50 7.27 4.61
N PRO A 15 11.46 6.41 5.64
CA PRO A 15 11.24 4.95 5.59
C PRO A 15 9.79 4.46 5.79
N ALA A 16 8.78 5.34 5.80
CA ALA A 16 7.46 5.01 6.34
C ALA A 16 6.29 5.21 5.37
N PHE A 17 5.25 4.40 5.56
CA PHE A 17 3.89 4.77 5.17
C PHE A 17 3.21 5.55 6.30
N TYR A 18 2.51 6.63 5.98
CA TYR A 18 1.87 7.48 7.00
C TYR A 18 0.64 6.86 7.66
N LEU A 19 0.14 5.73 7.13
CA LEU A 19 -0.97 4.97 7.72
C LEU A 19 -0.45 3.60 8.17
N THR A 20 -0.47 3.36 9.49
CA THR A 20 0.08 2.15 10.11
C THR A 20 -0.85 0.95 10.04
N ASP A 21 -2.17 1.17 10.11
CA ASP A 21 -3.19 0.14 9.98
C ASP A 21 -4.51 0.70 9.44
N PHE A 22 -5.32 -0.18 8.87
CA PHE A 22 -6.70 0.11 8.48
C PHE A 22 -7.56 -1.15 8.59
N LYS A 23 -8.85 -0.95 8.86
CA LYS A 23 -9.81 -2.06 9.03
C LYS A 23 -10.77 -2.14 7.86
N VAL A 24 -10.90 -3.34 7.29
CA VAL A 24 -11.88 -3.71 6.27
C VAL A 24 -12.73 -4.87 6.75
N LYS A 25 -13.88 -5.09 6.12
CA LYS A 25 -14.73 -6.25 6.39
C LYS A 25 -14.40 -7.36 5.39
N LEU A 26 -14.61 -8.61 5.82
CA LEU A 26 -14.56 -9.75 4.92
C LEU A 26 -15.53 -9.53 3.75
N GLY A 27 -15.02 -9.65 2.53
CA GLY A 27 -15.76 -9.43 1.29
C GLY A 27 -15.73 -8.00 0.75
N ASP A 28 -15.11 -7.04 1.44
CA ASP A 28 -14.92 -5.68 0.91
C ASP A 28 -14.06 -5.72 -0.38
N GLU A 29 -14.43 -4.93 -1.37
CA GLU A 29 -13.60 -4.61 -2.54
C GLU A 29 -12.71 -3.42 -2.17
N VAL A 30 -11.42 -3.66 -2.01
CA VAL A 30 -10.47 -2.69 -1.48
C VAL A 30 -9.60 -2.15 -2.61
N THR A 31 -9.64 -0.84 -2.83
CA THR A 31 -8.69 -0.13 -3.69
C THR A 31 -7.65 0.57 -2.82
N MET A 32 -6.41 0.09 -2.85
CA MET A 32 -5.27 0.79 -2.28
C MET A 32 -4.78 1.84 -3.26
N ILE A 33 -4.55 3.05 -2.78
CA ILE A 33 -4.05 4.18 -3.55
C ILE A 33 -2.86 4.73 -2.79
N LEU A 34 -1.65 4.54 -3.33
CA LEU A 34 -0.40 4.97 -2.72
C LEU A 34 0.24 6.06 -3.57
N THR A 35 0.60 7.16 -2.93
CA THR A 35 1.42 8.23 -3.51
C THR A 35 2.79 8.25 -2.85
N ASN A 36 3.85 8.22 -3.65
CA ASN A 36 5.22 8.44 -3.19
C ASN A 36 5.51 9.95 -3.12
N LEU A 37 5.81 10.46 -1.92
CA LEU A 37 6.10 11.87 -1.68
C LEU A 37 7.60 12.20 -1.66
N ASP A 38 8.47 11.21 -1.86
CA ASP A 38 9.91 11.44 -1.98
C ASP A 38 10.22 12.29 -3.22
N LYS A 39 11.24 13.16 -3.07
CA LYS A 39 11.69 14.10 -4.10
C LYS A 39 13.07 13.75 -4.65
N VAL A 40 13.61 12.60 -4.24
CA VAL A 40 14.92 12.10 -4.65
C VAL A 40 14.70 11.12 -5.80
N GLU A 41 15.47 11.27 -6.87
CA GLU A 41 15.44 10.33 -7.99
C GLU A 41 15.80 8.91 -7.54
N ASP A 42 15.27 7.91 -8.25
CA ASP A 42 15.47 6.48 -7.97
C ASP A 42 15.00 5.99 -6.59
N LEU A 43 14.42 6.86 -5.74
CA LEU A 43 13.85 6.50 -4.45
C LEU A 43 12.44 5.90 -4.62
N SER A 44 12.42 4.69 -5.16
CA SER A 44 11.19 3.95 -5.45
C SER A 44 10.71 3.18 -4.22
N HIS A 45 9.42 3.27 -3.90
CA HIS A 45 8.77 2.38 -2.94
C HIS A 45 8.13 1.20 -3.67
N GLY A 46 7.99 0.10 -2.95
CA GLY A 46 7.08 -0.98 -3.32
C GLY A 46 5.88 -0.99 -2.39
N PHE A 47 4.80 -1.66 -2.79
CA PHE A 47 3.68 -1.95 -1.91
C PHE A 47 3.23 -3.40 -2.11
N GLY A 48 3.54 -4.23 -1.12
CA GLY A 48 3.18 -5.63 -1.08
C GLY A 48 2.09 -5.91 -0.04
N ILE A 49 1.13 -6.78 -0.37
CA ILE A 49 0.25 -7.41 0.61
C ILE A 49 0.37 -8.93 0.47
N GLU A 50 0.80 -9.59 1.54
CA GLU A 50 0.92 -11.05 1.56
C GLU A 50 -0.43 -11.72 1.26
N LYS A 51 -0.43 -12.83 0.51
CA LYS A 51 -1.61 -13.67 0.19
C LYS A 51 -2.72 -13.03 -0.65
N TYR A 52 -2.51 -11.80 -1.15
CA TYR A 52 -3.45 -11.11 -2.05
C TYR A 52 -2.92 -10.88 -3.46
N ASN A 53 -1.72 -11.41 -3.79
CA ASN A 53 -1.04 -11.17 -5.06
C ASN A 53 -0.94 -9.68 -5.41
N VAL A 54 -0.75 -8.85 -4.38
CA VAL A 54 -0.53 -7.42 -4.51
C VAL A 54 0.96 -7.18 -4.34
N ASN A 55 1.60 -6.70 -5.41
CA ASN A 55 2.97 -6.22 -5.41
C ASN A 55 3.15 -5.24 -6.58
N PHE A 56 3.42 -3.97 -6.29
CA PHE A 56 3.70 -2.96 -7.31
C PHE A 56 4.72 -1.93 -6.82
N VAL A 57 5.43 -1.30 -7.77
CA VAL A 57 6.40 -0.23 -7.53
C VAL A 57 5.76 1.12 -7.78
N VAL A 58 6.03 2.12 -6.93
CA VAL A 58 5.62 3.52 -7.08
C VAL A 58 6.84 4.45 -7.01
N ASN A 59 7.10 5.13 -8.12
CA ASN A 59 8.26 6.01 -8.28
C ASN A 59 8.04 7.36 -7.58
N PRO A 60 9.11 8.13 -7.29
CA PRO A 60 9.00 9.48 -6.72
C PRO A 60 7.93 10.34 -7.40
N GLN A 61 7.05 10.98 -6.63
CA GLN A 61 5.91 11.80 -7.08
C GLN A 61 4.82 11.05 -7.86
N GLU A 62 4.92 9.74 -8.05
CA GLU A 62 3.89 8.93 -8.70
C GLU A 62 2.75 8.57 -7.72
N THR A 63 1.54 8.42 -8.25
CA THR A 63 0.43 7.75 -7.56
C THR A 63 0.04 6.50 -8.33
N LYS A 64 -0.02 5.36 -7.64
CA LYS A 64 -0.50 4.09 -8.19
C LYS A 64 -1.59 3.50 -7.32
N SER A 65 -2.43 2.66 -7.94
CA SER A 65 -3.49 1.97 -7.23
C SER A 65 -3.64 0.53 -7.70
N VAL A 66 -4.15 -0.29 -6.79
CA VAL A 66 -4.51 -1.68 -7.05
C VAL A 66 -5.80 -2.00 -6.31
N THR A 67 -6.67 -2.76 -6.95
CA THR A 67 -7.91 -3.23 -6.33
C THR A 67 -7.80 -4.73 -6.08
N PHE A 68 -8.15 -5.16 -4.87
CA PHE A 68 -8.23 -6.56 -4.48
C PHE A 68 -9.47 -6.81 -3.62
N LYS A 69 -9.91 -8.06 -3.53
CA LYS A 69 -11.01 -8.46 -2.65
C LYS A 69 -10.43 -8.93 -1.32
N ALA A 70 -10.88 -8.35 -0.20
CA ALA A 70 -10.52 -8.81 1.14
C ALA A 70 -11.29 -10.10 1.49
N ASP A 71 -10.91 -11.22 0.88
CA ASP A 71 -11.63 -12.49 0.91
C ASP A 71 -11.20 -13.46 2.02
N LYS A 72 -10.23 -13.06 2.85
CA LYS A 72 -9.73 -13.87 3.98
C LYS A 72 -9.82 -13.08 5.29
N PRO A 73 -10.32 -13.68 6.39
CA PRO A 73 -10.30 -13.04 7.70
C PRO A 73 -8.88 -13.07 8.29
N GLY A 74 -8.54 -12.08 9.11
CA GLY A 74 -7.28 -12.04 9.86
C GLY A 74 -6.53 -10.72 9.71
N VAL A 75 -5.26 -10.75 10.12
CA VAL A 75 -4.31 -9.63 9.97
C VAL A 75 -3.43 -9.91 8.75
N PHE A 76 -3.28 -8.91 7.90
CA PHE A 76 -2.43 -8.96 6.71
C PHE A 76 -1.52 -7.75 6.69
N TRP A 77 -0.22 -8.01 6.59
CA TRP A 77 0.78 -6.95 6.57
C TRP A 77 0.87 -6.31 5.19
N CYS A 78 0.88 -4.99 5.17
CA CYS A 78 1.27 -4.19 4.02
C CYS A 78 2.71 -3.72 4.25
N TYR A 79 3.61 -3.94 3.30
CA TYR A 79 5.03 -3.63 3.47
C TYR A 79 5.68 -3.14 2.18
N CYS A 80 6.86 -2.53 2.31
CA CYS A 80 7.68 -2.10 1.18
C CYS A 80 8.70 -3.20 0.82
N PRO A 81 8.53 -3.94 -0.30
CA PRO A 81 9.52 -4.92 -0.74
C PRO A 81 10.78 -4.28 -1.35
N ASN A 82 10.72 -3.01 -1.77
CA ASN A 82 11.87 -2.30 -2.32
C ASN A 82 12.76 -1.77 -1.19
N PHE A 83 14.08 -1.86 -1.38
CA PHE A 83 15.05 -1.22 -0.50
C PHE A 83 15.04 0.30 -0.75
N CYS A 84 14.10 1.02 -0.12
CA CYS A 84 13.95 2.46 -0.26
C CYS A 84 14.71 3.26 0.83
N HIS A 85 15.11 2.60 1.92
CA HIS A 85 15.82 3.19 3.05
C HIS A 85 16.56 2.10 3.85
N ALA A 86 17.54 2.48 4.66
CA ALA A 86 18.20 1.58 5.61
C ALA A 86 17.23 0.92 6.63
N LEU A 87 16.02 1.48 6.78
CA LEU A 87 14.97 1.03 7.69
C LEU A 87 13.72 0.59 6.91
N HIS A 88 13.90 -0.05 5.75
CA HIS A 88 12.77 -0.44 4.89
C HIS A 88 11.98 -1.66 5.41
N LEU A 89 12.47 -2.33 6.47
CA LEU A 89 11.87 -3.50 7.11
C LEU A 89 11.07 -3.12 8.36
#